data_AF-A0A1S1R079-F1
#
_entry.id   AF-A0A1S1R079-F1
#
_cell.length_a   1.000
_cell.length_b   1.000
_cell.length_c   1.000
_cell.angle_alpha   90.00
_cell.angle_beta   90.00
_cell.angle_gamma   90.00
#
_symmetry.space_group_name_H-M   'P 1'
#
loop_
_entity.id
_entity.type
_entity.pdbx_description
1 polymer ?
#
loop_
_entity_poly.entity_id
_entity_poly.type
_entity_poly.pdbx_seq_one_letter_code
_entity_poly.pdbx_strand_id
1 'polypeptide(L)'
;MRGLSRIRALGLMVGVGATLAVVPMQPATAGTTNNPLTAAGTVRCQAGSAESILIAGGGESHGASVGVSGQFSVTFGNPQLPSIATAQVRCDIAGKRTYPTTNFTMYRPTVGQVLNVTLTAL
;
A
#
# COMPACT_ATOMS: atom_id res chain seq x y z
N MET A 1 44.25 -37.19 -3.56
CA MET A 1 44.04 -35.85 -4.15
C MET A 1 42.78 -35.87 -4.98
N ARG A 2 41.94 -34.82 -4.84
CA ARG A 2 40.75 -34.48 -5.67
C ARG A 2 39.51 -35.33 -5.36
N GLY A 3 38.34 -34.80 -5.07
CA GLY A 3 37.83 -33.44 -5.06
C GLY A 3 36.33 -33.49 -4.75
N LEU A 4 35.80 -32.42 -4.16
CA LEU A 4 34.39 -32.22 -3.84
C LEU A 4 33.45 -32.57 -4.99
N SER A 5 32.31 -33.21 -4.68
CA SER A 5 31.09 -33.02 -5.45
C SER A 5 29.86 -33.27 -4.58
N ARG A 6 29.45 -32.25 -3.81
CA ARG A 6 28.10 -32.17 -3.23
C ARG A 6 27.22 -31.45 -4.25
N ILE A 7 26.58 -32.23 -5.11
CA ILE A 7 25.63 -31.71 -6.11
C ILE A 7 24.26 -31.54 -5.47
N ARG A 8 23.71 -30.37 -5.79
CA ARG A 8 22.43 -29.77 -5.42
C ARG A 8 21.23 -30.54 -5.99
N ALA A 9 20.12 -30.55 -5.26
CA ALA A 9 18.75 -30.33 -5.77
C ALA A 9 17.85 -30.20 -4.53
N LEU A 10 17.53 -28.98 -4.08
CA LEU A 10 16.36 -28.21 -4.49
C LEU A 10 15.07 -29.03 -4.56
N GLY A 11 14.11 -28.67 -3.71
CA GLY A 11 12.70 -28.96 -3.98
C GLY A 11 11.87 -29.08 -2.72
N LEU A 12 11.56 -27.97 -2.06
CA LEU A 12 10.29 -27.76 -1.34
C LEU A 12 10.29 -26.35 -0.74
N MET A 13 10.11 -25.35 -1.60
CA MET A 13 9.56 -24.05 -1.21
C MET A 13 8.08 -24.08 -1.57
N VAL A 14 7.27 -24.70 -0.70
CA VAL A 14 5.84 -24.41 -0.64
C VAL A 14 5.74 -23.14 0.18
N GLY A 15 5.54 -22.04 -0.52
CA GLY A 15 5.32 -20.73 0.05
C GLY A 15 4.65 -19.88 -1.01
N VAL A 16 3.33 -19.93 -1.04
CA VAL A 16 2.49 -18.98 -1.79
C VAL A 16 2.69 -17.62 -1.13
N GLY A 17 3.78 -16.94 -1.46
CA GLY A 17 4.02 -15.54 -1.14
C GLY A 17 3.63 -14.74 -2.35
N ALA A 18 2.39 -14.25 -2.40
CA ALA A 18 1.94 -13.32 -3.43
C ALA A 18 2.82 -12.06 -3.38
N THR A 19 3.67 -11.89 -4.38
CA THR A 19 4.51 -10.71 -4.53
C THR A 19 3.65 -9.57 -5.09
N LEU A 20 3.29 -8.63 -4.22
CA LEU A 20 2.61 -7.39 -4.60
C LEU A 20 3.62 -6.45 -5.26
N ALA A 21 3.37 -6.05 -6.50
CA ALA A 21 4.19 -5.09 -7.23
C ALA A 21 3.75 -3.66 -6.90
N VAL A 22 4.52 -2.99 -6.03
CA VAL A 22 4.48 -1.53 -5.91
C VAL A 22 5.23 -0.98 -7.13
N VAL A 23 4.58 -0.18 -7.97
CA VAL A 23 5.27 0.58 -9.02
C VAL A 23 5.79 1.86 -8.37
N PRO A 24 7.11 2.00 -8.13
CA PRO A 24 7.65 3.21 -7.51
C PRO A 24 7.63 4.35 -8.54
N MET A 25 6.76 5.33 -8.35
CA MET A 25 7.01 6.67 -8.86
C MET A 25 8.18 7.25 -8.04
N GLN A 26 9.13 7.92 -8.71
CA GLN A 26 10.43 8.33 -8.13
C GLN A 26 10.29 9.05 -6.77
N PRO A 27 11.11 8.69 -5.76
CA PRO A 27 11.11 9.41 -4.49
C PRO A 27 11.64 10.83 -4.69
N ALA A 28 10.82 11.81 -4.32
CA ALA A 28 11.24 13.21 -4.25
C ALA A 28 11.81 13.53 -2.85
N THR A 29 12.81 14.41 -2.86
CA THR A 29 13.52 14.92 -1.68
C THR A 29 12.52 15.46 -0.64
N ALA A 30 12.69 15.05 0.62
CA ALA A 30 11.84 15.46 1.74
C ALA A 30 11.94 16.99 1.99
N GLY A 31 11.14 17.77 1.28
CA GLY A 31 10.92 19.18 1.58
C GLY A 31 10.00 19.28 2.79
N THR A 32 10.42 20.02 3.82
CA THR A 32 9.60 20.43 4.97
C THR A 32 8.52 21.40 4.51
N THR A 33 7.52 20.89 3.79
CA THR A 33 6.39 21.69 3.35
C THR A 33 5.26 21.45 4.34
N ASN A 34 4.84 22.49 5.07
CA ASN A 34 3.68 22.47 5.97
C ASN A 34 2.33 22.24 5.25
N ASN A 35 2.34 21.94 3.95
CA ASN A 35 1.14 21.64 3.19
C ASN A 35 0.70 20.21 3.47
N PRO A 36 -0.61 19.96 3.56
CA PRO A 36 -1.09 18.60 3.75
C PRO A 36 -0.70 17.70 2.56
N LEU A 37 -0.41 16.42 2.83
CA LEU A 37 -0.21 15.40 1.79
C LEU A 37 -1.57 14.76 1.49
N THR A 38 -2.00 14.77 0.23
CA THR A 38 -3.16 13.99 -0.19
C THR A 38 -2.70 12.66 -0.78
N ALA A 39 -3.06 11.53 -0.18
CA ALA A 39 -2.94 10.22 -0.78
C ALA A 39 -4.26 9.86 -1.48
N ALA A 40 -4.25 9.79 -2.80
CA ALA A 40 -5.41 9.42 -3.59
C ALA A 40 -5.09 8.21 -4.46
N GLY A 41 -6.12 7.53 -4.95
CA GLY A 41 -5.91 6.47 -5.92
C GLY A 41 -7.06 5.48 -5.93
N THR A 42 -6.74 4.25 -6.30
CA THR A 42 -7.75 3.19 -6.44
C THR A 42 -7.41 2.01 -5.56
N VAL A 43 -8.43 1.48 -4.90
CA VAL A 43 -8.38 0.24 -4.16
C VAL A 43 -9.29 -0.79 -4.80
N ARG A 44 -8.81 -2.01 -4.99
CA ARG A 44 -9.60 -3.16 -5.45
C ARG A 44 -9.49 -4.31 -4.46
N CYS A 45 -10.62 -4.89 -4.10
CA CYS A 45 -10.67 -6.20 -3.45
C CYS A 45 -10.63 -7.28 -4.53
N GLN A 46 -9.87 -8.37 -4.32
CA GLN A 46 -9.86 -9.49 -5.25
C GLN A 46 -11.19 -10.23 -5.30
N ALA A 47 -11.82 -10.36 -4.14
CA ALA A 47 -13.18 -10.81 -3.99
C ALA A 47 -13.97 -9.72 -3.28
N GLY A 48 -15.20 -9.47 -3.72
CA GLY A 48 -16.09 -8.50 -3.09
C GLY A 48 -15.93 -7.04 -3.53
N SER A 49 -16.59 -6.14 -2.81
CA SER A 49 -16.51 -4.68 -3.00
C SER A 49 -15.68 -4.02 -1.90
N ALA A 50 -14.91 -2.99 -2.26
CA ALA A 50 -14.24 -2.13 -1.31
C ALA A 50 -15.23 -1.04 -0.84
N GLU A 51 -15.44 -0.95 0.48
CA GLU A 51 -16.42 -0.03 1.08
C GLU A 51 -15.75 1.19 1.72
N SER A 52 -14.63 0.95 2.42
CA SER A 52 -13.89 1.98 3.13
C SER A 52 -12.43 1.62 3.25
N ILE A 53 -11.57 2.61 3.42
CA ILE A 53 -10.15 2.45 3.64
C ILE A 53 -9.71 3.27 4.86
N LEU A 54 -8.83 2.71 5.67
CA LEU A 54 -8.13 3.38 6.76
C LEU A 54 -6.65 3.37 6.43
N ILE A 55 -6.01 4.54 6.44
CA ILE A 55 -4.58 4.66 6.18
C ILE A 55 -3.92 5.26 7.42
N ALA A 56 -2.94 4.54 7.96
CA ALA A 56 -2.14 4.93 9.11
C ALA A 56 -0.68 5.10 8.71
N GLY A 57 -0.06 6.25 8.99
CA GLY A 57 1.32 6.56 8.60
C GLY A 57 1.75 7.93 9.10
N GLY A 58 3.05 8.14 9.27
CA GLY A 58 3.57 9.44 9.72
C GLY A 58 2.97 9.92 11.05
N GLY A 59 2.60 9.03 11.97
CA GLY A 59 2.01 9.39 13.26
C GLY A 59 0.52 9.78 13.23
N GLU A 60 -0.13 9.73 12.06
CA GLU A 60 -1.55 10.01 11.88
C GLU A 60 -2.30 8.80 11.34
N SER A 61 -3.63 8.81 11.44
CA SER A 61 -4.51 7.78 10.89
C SER A 61 -5.81 8.39 10.40
N HIS A 62 -6.15 8.14 9.15
CA HIS A 62 -7.30 8.75 8.49
C HIS A 62 -8.08 7.71 7.68
N GLY A 63 -9.40 7.75 7.81
CA GLY A 63 -10.32 6.91 7.06
C GLY A 63 -10.98 7.68 5.91
N ALA A 64 -11.31 6.97 4.84
CA ALA A 64 -12.15 7.45 3.75
C ALA A 64 -13.14 6.38 3.30
N SER A 65 -14.29 6.82 2.81
CA SER A 65 -15.18 5.97 2.01
C SER A 65 -14.54 5.68 0.66
N VAL A 66 -14.77 4.48 0.15
CA VAL A 66 -14.34 4.10 -1.20
C VAL A 66 -15.48 4.40 -2.16
N GLY A 67 -15.20 5.25 -3.14
CA GLY A 67 -16.15 5.63 -4.17
C GLY A 67 -16.28 4.57 -5.27
N VAL A 68 -17.12 4.89 -6.26
CA VAL A 68 -17.29 4.06 -7.45
C VAL A 68 -15.95 3.75 -8.13
N SER A 69 -15.80 2.52 -8.63
CA SER A 69 -14.55 2.00 -9.19
C SER A 69 -13.37 1.92 -8.21
N GLY A 70 -13.61 1.99 -6.90
CA GLY A 70 -12.56 1.82 -5.90
C GLY A 70 -11.78 3.10 -5.57
N GLN A 71 -12.25 4.27 -5.99
CA GLN A 71 -11.50 5.52 -5.80
C GLN A 71 -11.52 5.99 -4.34
N PHE A 72 -10.39 6.48 -3.84
CA PHE A 72 -10.30 7.11 -2.52
C PHE A 72 -9.39 8.33 -2.55
N SER A 73 -9.55 9.21 -1.55
CA SER A 73 -8.67 10.34 -1.29
C SER A 73 -8.61 10.60 0.21
N VAL A 74 -7.40 10.65 0.77
CA VAL A 74 -7.12 10.84 2.19
C VAL A 74 -6.07 11.92 2.34
N THR A 75 -6.29 12.88 3.24
CA THR A 75 -5.39 14.00 3.45
C THR A 75 -4.73 13.92 4.83
N PHE A 76 -3.41 14.05 4.86
CA PHE A 76 -2.53 13.98 6.03
C PHE A 76 -1.96 15.36 6.33
N GLY A 77 -2.05 15.81 7.57
CA GLY A 77 -1.53 17.11 8.00
C GLY A 77 -0.06 17.06 8.43
N ASN A 78 0.44 15.89 8.81
CA ASN A 78 1.74 15.77 9.45
C ASN A 78 2.90 15.98 8.44
N PRO A 79 3.85 16.90 8.72
CA PRO A 79 5.06 17.08 7.94
C PRO A 79 6.04 15.88 7.95
N GLN A 80 5.91 14.93 8.90
CA GLN A 80 6.84 13.81 9.09
C GLN A 80 6.74 12.75 7.98
N LEU A 81 7.47 12.98 6.89
CA LEU A 81 7.65 12.07 5.75
C LEU A 81 9.13 12.06 5.31
N PRO A 82 9.65 10.97 4.72
CA PRO A 82 8.94 9.74 4.35
C PRO A 82 8.67 8.81 5.53
N SER A 83 7.55 8.09 5.47
CA SER A 83 7.14 7.10 6.47
C SER A 83 6.52 5.89 5.75
N ILE A 84 6.57 4.72 6.37
CA ILE A 84 5.81 3.55 5.91
C ILE A 84 4.40 3.71 6.43
N ALA A 85 3.43 3.64 5.52
CA ALA A 85 2.02 3.67 5.87
C ALA A 85 1.37 2.31 5.66
N THR A 86 0.40 2.00 6.52
CA THR A 86 -0.45 0.81 6.43
C THR A 86 -1.85 1.25 6.00
N ALA A 87 -2.30 0.75 4.86
CA ALA A 87 -3.68 0.83 4.42
C ALA A 87 -4.44 -0.45 4.82
N GLN A 88 -5.50 -0.30 5.58
CA GLN A 88 -6.49 -1.33 5.86
C GLN A 88 -7.74 -1.06 5.04
N VAL A 89 -8.16 -2.03 4.24
CA VAL A 89 -9.32 -1.90 3.35
C VAL A 89 -10.43 -2.77 3.89
N ARG A 90 -11.63 -2.22 4.04
CA ARG A 90 -12.82 -3.02 4.33
C ARG A 90 -13.38 -3.54 3.01
N CYS A 91 -13.28 -4.86 2.83
CA CYS A 91 -13.88 -5.58 1.71
C CYS A 91 -15.14 -6.31 2.20
N ASP A 92 -16.23 -6.27 1.42
CA ASP A 92 -17.42 -7.10 1.66
C ASP A 92 -17.48 -8.24 0.64
N ILE A 93 -17.32 -9.47 1.13
CA ILE A 93 -17.26 -10.68 0.32
C ILE A 93 -18.48 -11.53 0.69
N ALA A 94 -19.48 -11.55 -0.21
CA ALA A 94 -20.71 -12.33 -0.01
C ALA A 94 -21.38 -12.08 1.37
N GLY A 95 -21.41 -10.82 1.83
CA GLY A 95 -22.00 -10.44 3.13
C GLY A 95 -21.06 -10.61 4.33
N LYS A 96 -19.81 -11.05 4.11
CA LYS A 96 -18.77 -11.12 5.14
C LYS A 96 -17.78 -9.97 5.00
N ARG A 97 -17.61 -9.22 6.07
CA ARG A 97 -16.63 -8.13 6.16
C ARG A 97 -15.23 -8.69 6.42
N THR A 98 -14.29 -8.33 5.57
CA THR A 98 -12.86 -8.61 5.74
C THR A 98 -12.06 -7.31 5.76
N TYR A 99 -10.89 -7.34 6.38
CA TYR A 99 -10.04 -6.16 6.59
C TYR A 99 -8.59 -6.42 6.14
N PRO A 100 -8.36 -6.74 4.85
CA PRO A 100 -7.00 -6.87 4.31
C PRO A 100 -6.18 -5.61 4.52
N THR A 101 -4.89 -5.80 4.76
CA THR A 101 -3.93 -4.71 5.00
C THR A 101 -2.80 -4.75 3.99
N THR A 102 -2.27 -3.59 3.63
CA THR A 102 -1.14 -3.44 2.73
C THR A 102 -0.31 -2.24 3.13
N ASN A 103 0.99 -2.29 2.90
CA ASN A 103 1.89 -1.21 3.24
C ASN A 103 2.37 -0.50 1.98
N PHE A 104 2.54 0.81 2.05
CA PHE A 104 3.14 1.60 1.00
C PHE A 104 3.98 2.74 1.58
N THR A 105 4.97 3.20 0.82
CA THR A 105 5.80 4.33 1.23
C THR A 105 5.05 5.63 1.01
N MET A 106 4.81 6.39 2.07
CA MET A 106 4.40 7.78 1.94
C MET A 106 5.64 8.66 1.75
N TYR A 107 5.65 9.44 0.69
CA TYR A 107 6.61 10.50 0.44
C TYR A 107 5.89 11.70 -0.16
N ARG A 108 6.50 12.89 -0.10
CA ARG A 108 5.93 14.12 -0.68
C ARG A 108 6.34 14.24 -2.14
N PRO A 109 5.42 14.14 -3.11
CA PRO A 109 5.74 14.43 -4.51
C PRO A 109 6.00 15.94 -4.71
N THR A 110 6.99 16.28 -5.54
CA THR A 110 7.41 17.68 -5.80
C THR A 110 6.39 18.47 -6.62
N VAL A 111 5.52 17.79 -7.38
CA VAL A 111 4.54 18.39 -8.28
C VAL A 111 3.16 17.80 -8.01
N GLY A 112 2.13 18.64 -7.87
CA GLY A 112 0.73 18.20 -7.83
C GLY A 112 0.19 17.65 -6.50
N GLN A 113 0.98 17.63 -5.41
CA GLN A 113 0.58 17.34 -4.00
C GLN A 113 -0.26 16.08 -3.72
N VAL A 114 -0.49 15.24 -4.73
CA VAL A 114 -1.24 13.99 -4.64
C VAL A 114 -0.30 12.82 -4.83
N LEU A 115 -0.22 11.96 -3.82
CA LEU A 115 0.40 10.65 -3.91
C LEU A 115 -0.61 9.67 -4.49
N ASN A 116 -0.39 9.24 -5.74
CA ASN A 116 -1.24 8.25 -6.40
C ASN A 116 -0.86 6.83 -5.96
N VAL A 117 -1.80 6.12 -5.31
CA VAL A 117 -1.58 4.78 -4.77
C VAL A 117 -2.60 3.80 -5.34
N THR A 118 -2.12 2.72 -5.96
CA THR A 118 -2.97 1.60 -6.39
C THR A 118 -2.82 0.46 -5.40
N LEU A 119 -3.91 0.14 -4.70
CA LEU A 119 -3.95 -0.90 -3.67
C LEU A 119 -4.79 -2.08 -4.16
N THR A 120 -4.22 -3.28 -4.10
CA THR A 120 -4.97 -4.52 -4.33
C THR A 120 -5.03 -5.29 -3.02
N ALA A 121 -6.23 -5.43 -2.49
CA ALA A 121 -6.57 -6.20 -1.30
C ALA A 121 -6.91 -7.64 -1.72
N LEU A 122 -6.05 -8.60 -1.36
CA LEU A 122 -6.23 -10.03 -1.63
C LEU A 122 -7.07 -10.68 -0.51
#